data_AF-A0A375IRN5-F1
#
_entry.id   AF-A0A375IRN5-F1
#
_cell.length_a   1.000
_cell.length_b   1.000
_cell.length_c   1.000
_cell.angle_alpha   90.00
_cell.angle_beta   90.00
_cell.angle_gamma   90.00
#
_symmetry.space_group_name_H-M   'P 1'
#
loop_
_entity.id
_entity.type
_entity.pdbx_description
1 polymer ?
#
loop_
_entity_poly.entity_id
_entity_poly.type
_entity_poly.pdbx_seq_one_letter_code
_entity_poly.pdbx_strand_id
1 'polypeptide(L)'
;MTPSPTRKHLSEFAVNLYSARWLMIPSWQIGTDGTMDPKYAEISENCHIYLICRRPGFSYDPFSFVYEDGKIKGDLVYKAAGVPHKIPFEREFALYDGAVEVVLSPYPHREIHTLDQNGEMVRYLPATALGIGLGIHVAERSLGDLEVLYVGQAYAEGKRTAIDRLKSHSTLQKILATVQYNMPDDEIFVLTFEYAPYRIISMFDGMAKNPIKGEVDEKRFISIQNNPLTKHQQICLIEAGLIRYFQPEYNKIYKESFPASDQGILSACYELDFSALAVEINTDELDFSLYSKTVRAKQHHIAQFDLINPRERLSFFLLENENAGPVIRADVISPSR
;
A
#
# COMPACT_ATOMS: atom_id res chain seq x y z
N MET A 1 -44.42 2.61 -3.28
CA MET A 1 -43.21 1.83 -3.60
C MET A 1 -42.45 2.59 -4.68
N THR A 2 -41.27 3.12 -4.36
CA THR A 2 -40.35 3.59 -5.41
C THR A 2 -39.95 2.39 -6.27
N PRO A 3 -39.98 2.49 -7.60
CA PRO A 3 -39.56 1.39 -8.47
C PRO A 3 -38.14 0.98 -8.11
N SER A 4 -37.90 -0.33 -8.00
CA SER A 4 -36.54 -0.86 -7.89
C SER A 4 -35.77 -0.44 -9.14
N PRO A 5 -34.55 0.09 -9.01
CA PRO A 5 -33.75 0.48 -10.16
C PRO A 5 -33.55 -0.69 -11.12
N THR A 6 -33.60 -0.40 -12.42
CA THR A 6 -33.45 -1.40 -13.49
C THR A 6 -32.09 -1.26 -14.16
N ARG A 7 -31.55 -2.35 -14.70
CA ARG A 7 -30.40 -2.30 -15.62
C ARG A 7 -30.75 -1.43 -16.83
N LYS A 8 -29.90 -0.46 -17.12
CA LYS A 8 -30.04 0.39 -18.32
C LYS A 8 -29.47 -0.33 -19.55
N HIS A 9 -28.32 -0.96 -19.38
CA HIS A 9 -27.57 -1.65 -20.41
C HIS A 9 -27.46 -3.15 -20.10
N LEU A 10 -27.28 -3.98 -21.13
CA LEU A 10 -27.03 -5.41 -20.95
C LEU A 10 -25.68 -5.65 -20.30
N SER A 11 -24.68 -4.85 -20.70
CA SER A 11 -23.35 -4.85 -20.12
C SER A 11 -23.08 -3.65 -19.21
N GLU A 12 -22.38 -3.92 -18.12
CA GLU A 12 -21.80 -2.92 -17.24
C GLU A 12 -20.29 -3.06 -17.23
N PHE A 13 -19.58 -1.94 -17.09
CA PHE A 13 -18.11 -1.90 -17.10
C PHE A 13 -17.59 -1.29 -15.80
N ALA A 14 -16.51 -1.89 -15.28
CA ALA A 14 -15.76 -1.38 -14.15
C ALA A 14 -14.27 -1.21 -14.52
N VAL A 15 -13.65 -0.18 -13.95
CA VAL A 15 -12.20 0.00 -13.99
C VAL A 15 -11.59 -0.83 -12.88
N ASN A 16 -10.60 -1.67 -13.17
CA ASN A 16 -9.79 -2.34 -12.16
C ASN A 16 -8.33 -1.88 -12.25
N LEU A 17 -7.84 -1.28 -11.18
CA LEU A 17 -6.47 -0.79 -11.00
C LEU A 17 -5.78 -1.68 -9.97
N TYR A 18 -4.66 -2.32 -10.33
CA TYR A 18 -3.96 -3.26 -9.45
C TYR A 18 -2.45 -3.01 -9.42
N SER A 19 -1.87 -3.13 -8.22
CA SER A 19 -0.43 -3.04 -8.00
C SER A 19 0.32 -4.18 -8.69
N ALA A 20 1.51 -3.90 -9.23
CA ALA A 20 2.33 -4.85 -9.97
C ALA A 20 3.74 -5.02 -9.39
N ARG A 21 4.43 -3.90 -9.13
CA ARG A 21 5.78 -3.92 -8.52
C ARG A 21 5.79 -3.03 -7.29
N TRP A 22 6.65 -3.33 -6.34
CA TRP A 22 6.73 -2.61 -5.06
C TRP A 22 8.16 -2.47 -4.57
N LEU A 23 8.40 -1.50 -3.68
CA LEU A 23 9.57 -1.45 -2.81
C LEU A 23 9.12 -1.12 -1.40
N MET A 24 9.85 -1.64 -0.41
CA MET A 24 9.68 -1.26 0.98
C MET A 24 11.00 -0.66 1.48
N ILE A 25 10.94 0.58 1.96
CA ILE A 25 12.10 1.36 2.34
C ILE A 25 11.90 1.87 3.77
N PRO A 26 12.76 1.51 4.74
CA PRO A 26 12.79 2.17 6.05
C PRO A 26 12.95 3.68 5.89
N SER A 27 12.16 4.47 6.59
CA SER A 27 12.11 5.93 6.37
C SER A 27 13.46 6.64 6.58
N TRP A 28 14.31 6.10 7.46
CA TRP A 28 15.63 6.66 7.73
C TRP A 28 16.59 6.54 6.54
N GLN A 29 16.37 5.59 5.61
CA GLN A 29 17.18 5.43 4.41
C GLN A 29 16.81 6.42 3.29
N ILE A 30 15.64 7.06 3.36
CA ILE A 30 15.19 7.98 2.30
C ILE A 30 16.13 9.19 2.16
N GLY A 31 16.79 9.61 3.24
CA GLY A 31 17.68 10.77 3.26
C GLY A 31 19.16 10.46 3.09
N THR A 32 19.56 9.20 2.92
CA THR A 32 20.97 8.82 2.86
C THR A 32 21.51 8.88 1.42
N ASP A 33 22.84 8.96 1.29
CA ASP A 33 23.57 8.91 0.01
C ASP A 33 23.84 7.46 -0.45
N GLY A 34 23.02 6.51 0.04
CA GLY A 34 23.15 5.10 -0.34
C GLY A 34 22.83 4.87 -1.81
N THR A 35 23.46 3.85 -2.40
CA THR A 35 23.14 3.39 -3.75
C THR A 35 22.08 2.30 -3.72
N MET A 36 21.19 2.31 -4.70
CA MET A 36 20.15 1.30 -4.88
C MET A 36 20.53 0.39 -6.04
N ASP A 37 20.29 -0.91 -5.92
CA ASP A 37 20.46 -1.84 -7.04
C ASP A 37 19.63 -1.35 -8.25
N PRO A 38 20.16 -1.43 -9.49
CA PRO A 38 19.46 -0.93 -10.68
C PRO A 38 18.03 -1.46 -10.84
N LYS A 39 17.76 -2.71 -10.45
CA LYS A 39 16.42 -3.31 -10.51
C LYS A 39 15.45 -2.59 -9.58
N TYR A 40 15.89 -2.22 -8.38
CA TYR A 40 15.06 -1.51 -7.42
C TYR A 40 14.94 -0.02 -7.77
N ALA A 41 16.00 0.58 -8.33
CA ALA A 41 15.96 1.95 -8.82
C ALA A 41 14.88 2.14 -9.91
N GLU A 42 14.78 1.19 -10.84
CA GLU A 42 13.74 1.20 -11.89
C GLU A 42 12.32 1.21 -11.32
N ILE A 43 12.06 0.44 -10.25
CA ILE A 43 10.73 0.42 -9.59
C ILE A 43 10.46 1.76 -8.90
N SER A 44 11.48 2.35 -8.26
CA SER A 44 11.36 3.67 -7.61
C SER A 44 11.05 4.78 -8.62
N GLU A 45 11.65 4.72 -9.81
CA GLU A 45 11.43 5.65 -10.93
C GLU A 45 10.03 5.52 -11.53
N ASN A 46 9.49 4.30 -11.61
CA ASN A 46 8.17 4.01 -12.17
C ASN A 46 7.03 4.01 -11.13
N CYS A 47 7.34 4.32 -9.88
CA CYS A 47 6.36 4.36 -8.80
C CYS A 47 5.21 5.34 -9.09
N HIS A 48 3.98 4.89 -8.79
CA HIS A 48 2.76 5.67 -8.95
C HIS A 48 2.24 6.18 -7.61
N ILE A 49 2.22 5.31 -6.60
CA ILE A 49 1.66 5.57 -5.27
C ILE A 49 2.67 5.16 -4.21
N TYR A 50 2.74 5.92 -3.13
CA TYR A 50 3.45 5.50 -1.92
C TYR A 50 2.52 5.50 -0.72
N LEU A 51 2.79 4.59 0.20
CA LEU A 51 2.21 4.52 1.53
C LEU A 51 3.28 4.87 2.56
N ILE A 52 2.89 5.59 3.61
CA ILE A 52 3.69 5.70 4.82
C ILE A 52 3.02 4.80 5.84
N CYS A 53 3.75 3.79 6.31
CA CYS A 53 3.26 2.79 7.24
C CYS A 53 4.11 2.75 8.51
N ARG A 54 3.53 2.26 9.62
CA ARG A 54 4.27 2.00 10.86
C ARG A 54 4.06 0.58 11.37
N ARG A 55 5.02 0.11 12.16
CA ARG A 55 4.93 -1.07 13.02
C ARG A 55 5.94 -0.98 14.17
N PRO A 56 5.85 -1.81 15.22
CA PRO A 56 6.92 -1.94 16.21
C PRO A 56 8.27 -2.18 15.56
N GLY A 57 9.29 -1.43 16.00
CA GLY A 57 10.65 -1.54 15.51
C GLY A 57 11.48 -2.53 16.32
N PHE A 58 12.48 -3.14 15.67
CA PHE A 58 13.44 -3.99 16.33
C PHE A 58 14.66 -3.21 16.83
N SER A 59 15.25 -3.69 17.93
CA SER A 59 16.64 -3.43 18.31
C SER A 59 17.30 -4.69 18.85
N TYR A 60 18.62 -4.67 18.95
CA TYR A 60 19.38 -5.72 19.62
C TYR A 60 19.40 -5.47 21.13
N ASP A 61 19.28 -6.53 21.94
CA ASP A 61 19.52 -6.43 23.38
C ASP A 61 21.03 -6.44 23.67
N PRO A 62 21.62 -5.32 24.14
CA PRO A 62 23.06 -5.18 24.32
C PRO A 62 23.63 -6.10 25.42
N PHE A 63 22.79 -6.61 26.33
CA PHE A 63 23.24 -7.51 27.39
C PHE A 63 23.33 -8.97 26.95
N SER A 64 22.66 -9.31 25.85
CA SER A 64 22.61 -10.66 25.29
C SER A 64 23.47 -10.85 24.04
N PHE A 65 23.81 -9.74 23.37
CA PHE A 65 24.50 -9.79 22.09
C PHE A 65 25.94 -10.26 22.25
N VAL A 66 26.32 -11.26 21.47
CA VAL A 66 27.67 -11.84 21.46
C VAL A 66 28.05 -12.18 20.03
N TYR A 67 29.31 -11.89 19.68
CA TYR A 67 29.96 -12.38 18.47
C TYR A 67 31.14 -13.28 18.86
N GLU A 68 31.02 -14.58 18.59
CA GLU A 68 32.00 -15.61 18.95
C GLU A 68 32.05 -16.65 17.83
N ASP A 69 33.25 -17.15 17.50
CA ASP A 69 33.46 -18.24 16.54
C ASP A 69 32.76 -18.05 15.18
N GLY A 70 32.73 -16.80 14.66
CA GLY A 70 32.12 -16.48 13.37
C GLY A 70 30.59 -16.41 13.39
N LYS A 71 29.97 -16.39 14.58
CA LYS A 71 28.51 -16.34 14.76
C LYS A 71 28.10 -15.12 15.57
N ILE A 72 26.94 -14.56 15.20
CA ILE A 72 26.20 -13.63 16.06
C ILE A 72 25.09 -14.39 16.79
N LYS A 73 24.96 -14.14 18.09
CA LYS A 73 23.86 -14.64 18.92
C LYS A 73 23.38 -13.55 19.88
N GLY A 74 22.16 -13.68 20.34
CA GLY A 74 21.56 -12.78 21.31
C GLY A 74 20.07 -12.71 21.10
N ASP A 75 19.48 -11.57 21.44
CA ASP A 75 18.05 -11.37 21.32
C ASP A 75 17.71 -10.10 20.55
N LEU A 76 16.70 -10.23 19.70
CA LEU A 76 15.95 -9.11 19.13
C LEU A 76 14.87 -8.71 20.13
N VAL A 77 14.77 -7.41 20.40
CA VAL A 77 13.74 -6.84 21.27
C VAL A 77 12.89 -5.85 20.48
N TYR A 78 11.61 -5.81 20.83
CA TYR A 78 10.65 -4.81 20.32
C TYR A 78 9.60 -4.55 21.39
N LYS A 79 8.86 -3.45 21.27
CA LYS A 79 7.69 -3.20 22.12
C LYS A 79 6.43 -3.03 21.29
N ALA A 80 5.42 -3.83 21.57
CA ALA A 80 4.10 -3.68 20.97
C ALA A 80 3.19 -2.98 21.98
N ALA A 81 2.77 -1.74 21.68
CA ALA A 81 1.94 -0.94 22.58
C ALA A 81 2.51 -0.83 24.02
N GLY A 82 3.83 -0.68 24.14
CA GLY A 82 4.54 -0.60 25.41
C GLY A 82 4.84 -1.94 26.09
N VAL A 83 4.30 -3.06 25.60
CA VAL A 83 4.62 -4.41 26.11
C VAL A 83 5.94 -4.87 25.49
N PRO A 84 6.98 -5.18 26.30
CA PRO A 84 8.26 -5.62 25.78
C PRO A 84 8.22 -7.09 25.37
N HIS A 85 8.88 -7.39 24.25
CA HIS A 85 9.05 -8.72 23.71
C HIS A 85 10.53 -8.97 23.40
N LYS A 86 10.92 -10.24 23.46
CA LYS A 86 12.31 -10.68 23.31
C LYS A 86 12.33 -11.99 22.52
N ILE A 87 13.10 -12.02 21.43
CA ILE A 87 13.17 -13.16 20.51
C ILE A 87 14.65 -13.55 20.34
N PRO A 88 15.05 -14.76 20.74
CA PRO A 88 16.42 -15.21 20.59
C PRO A 88 16.76 -15.47 19.11
N PHE A 89 18.01 -15.21 18.74
CA PHE A 89 18.57 -15.56 17.43
C PHE A 89 20.00 -16.08 17.54
N GLU A 90 20.39 -16.91 16.58
CA GLU A 90 21.78 -17.33 16.33
C GLU A 90 21.97 -17.48 14.82
N ARG A 91 23.05 -16.92 14.27
CA ARG A 91 23.38 -16.98 12.84
C ARG A 91 24.89 -16.98 12.61
N GLU A 92 25.31 -17.72 11.60
CA GLU A 92 26.62 -17.53 10.97
C GLU A 92 26.73 -16.08 10.45
N PHE A 93 27.87 -15.45 10.71
CA PHE A 93 28.13 -14.06 10.39
C PHE A 93 29.59 -13.86 10.02
N ALA A 94 29.89 -14.04 8.74
CA ALA A 94 31.22 -13.84 8.20
C ALA A 94 31.56 -12.34 8.09
N LEU A 95 32.80 -12.00 8.44
CA LEU A 95 33.35 -10.66 8.25
C LEU A 95 33.84 -10.50 6.81
N TYR A 96 33.48 -9.37 6.21
CA TYR A 96 33.85 -9.00 4.83
C TYR A 96 34.54 -7.64 4.82
N ASP A 97 35.11 -7.27 3.67
CA ASP A 97 35.71 -5.95 3.42
C ASP A 97 36.77 -5.52 4.44
N GLY A 98 37.53 -6.49 4.98
CA GLY A 98 38.58 -6.22 5.95
C GLY A 98 38.09 -5.98 7.38
N ALA A 99 36.80 -6.22 7.67
CA ALA A 99 36.27 -6.15 9.01
C ALA A 99 36.97 -7.13 9.97
N VAL A 100 37.29 -6.66 11.17
CA VAL A 100 37.92 -7.44 12.24
C VAL A 100 37.13 -7.39 13.54
N GLU A 101 36.20 -6.44 13.68
CA GLU A 101 35.40 -6.25 14.89
C GLU A 101 33.91 -6.17 14.57
N VAL A 102 33.08 -6.62 15.52
CA VAL A 102 31.62 -6.55 15.47
C VAL A 102 31.14 -5.84 16.73
N VAL A 103 30.43 -4.74 16.55
CA VAL A 103 29.88 -3.94 17.66
C VAL A 103 28.40 -3.64 17.41
N LEU A 104 27.66 -3.34 18.47
CA LEU A 104 26.33 -2.76 18.32
C LEU A 104 26.45 -1.24 18.12
N SER A 105 25.56 -0.68 17.31
CA SER A 105 25.41 0.77 17.22
C SER A 105 25.04 1.38 18.57
N PRO A 106 25.32 2.68 18.80
CA PRO A 106 24.87 3.37 20.00
C PRO A 106 23.37 3.20 20.25
N TYR A 107 22.93 3.44 21.49
CA TYR A 107 21.50 3.41 21.82
C TYR A 107 20.68 4.18 20.76
N PRO A 108 19.64 3.55 20.18
CA PRO A 108 18.90 2.39 20.68
C PRO A 108 19.35 1.01 20.15
N HIS A 109 20.60 0.81 19.73
CA HIS A 109 21.15 -0.50 19.31
C HIS A 109 20.36 -1.13 18.14
N ARG A 110 20.03 -0.32 17.13
CA ARG A 110 19.24 -0.78 15.97
C ARG A 110 20.06 -1.51 14.92
N GLU A 111 21.38 -1.53 15.03
CA GLU A 111 22.28 -2.03 14.01
C GLU A 111 23.44 -2.77 14.66
N ILE A 112 23.90 -3.82 13.99
CA ILE A 112 25.25 -4.34 14.17
C ILE A 112 26.15 -3.59 13.20
N HIS A 113 27.29 -3.09 13.65
CA HIS A 113 28.33 -2.49 12.82
C HIS A 113 29.54 -3.42 12.77
N THR A 114 30.15 -3.54 11.60
CA THR A 114 31.46 -4.20 11.46
C THR A 114 32.52 -3.15 11.22
N LEU A 115 33.62 -3.22 11.95
CA LEU A 115 34.72 -2.24 11.89
C LEU A 115 35.98 -2.86 11.31
N ASP A 116 36.75 -2.06 10.55
CA ASP A 116 38.07 -2.44 10.07
C ASP A 116 39.16 -2.30 11.16
N GLN A 117 40.43 -2.55 10.81
CA GLN A 117 41.55 -2.45 11.74
C GLN A 117 41.81 -1.03 12.28
N ASN A 118 41.27 0.00 11.62
CA ASN A 118 41.37 1.40 12.02
C ASN A 118 40.19 1.83 12.90
N GLY A 119 39.20 0.95 13.11
CA GLY A 119 37.96 1.26 13.81
C GLY A 119 36.93 1.98 12.94
N GLU A 120 37.10 2.02 11.62
CA GLU A 120 36.14 2.61 10.68
C GLU A 120 35.04 1.60 10.34
N MET A 121 33.79 2.06 10.33
CA MET A 121 32.63 1.22 9.97
C MET A 121 32.64 0.92 8.48
N VAL A 122 32.65 -0.38 8.15
CA VAL A 122 32.62 -0.85 6.75
C VAL A 122 31.25 -1.39 6.34
N ARG A 123 30.51 -2.01 7.25
CA ARG A 123 29.16 -2.52 7.01
C ARG A 123 28.27 -2.37 8.24
N TYR A 124 26.97 -2.43 8.01
CA TYR A 124 25.96 -2.49 9.06
C TYR A 124 24.87 -3.52 8.73
N LEU A 125 24.27 -4.10 9.77
CA LEU A 125 23.11 -4.99 9.68
C LEU A 125 22.00 -4.48 10.61
N PRO A 126 20.93 -3.87 10.07
CA PRO A 126 19.79 -3.44 10.86
C PRO A 126 19.08 -4.62 11.53
N ALA A 127 18.66 -4.44 12.79
CA ALA A 127 17.86 -5.40 13.55
C ALA A 127 16.58 -5.79 12.79
N THR A 128 15.98 -4.81 12.11
CA THR A 128 14.83 -4.99 11.23
C THR A 128 15.12 -5.92 10.05
N ALA A 129 16.27 -5.76 9.39
CA ALA A 129 16.64 -6.62 8.27
C ALA A 129 16.89 -8.06 8.75
N LEU A 130 17.53 -8.24 9.90
CA LEU A 130 17.70 -9.56 10.51
C LEU A 130 16.35 -10.19 10.87
N GLY A 131 15.47 -9.46 11.56
CA GLY A 131 14.17 -9.97 11.98
C GLY A 131 13.27 -10.37 10.80
N ILE A 132 13.30 -9.61 9.71
CA ILE A 132 12.63 -9.97 8.46
C ILE A 132 13.27 -11.22 7.85
N GLY A 133 14.61 -11.28 7.74
CA GLY A 133 15.34 -12.42 7.18
C GLY A 133 15.20 -13.72 7.98
N LEU A 134 14.83 -13.64 9.26
CA LEU A 134 14.50 -14.77 10.11
C LEU A 134 13.01 -15.19 10.01
N GLY A 135 12.18 -14.46 9.26
CA GLY A 135 10.76 -14.74 9.12
C GLY A 135 9.92 -14.38 10.36
N ILE A 136 10.45 -13.57 11.28
CA ILE A 136 9.76 -13.25 12.54
C ILE A 136 8.45 -12.53 12.29
N HIS A 137 8.43 -11.60 11.33
CA HIS A 137 7.22 -10.86 10.93
C HIS A 137 6.07 -11.77 10.44
N VAL A 138 6.39 -12.95 9.91
CA VAL A 138 5.39 -13.95 9.49
C VAL A 138 4.80 -14.69 10.70
N ALA A 139 5.65 -15.00 11.69
CA ALA A 139 5.24 -15.69 12.90
C ALA A 139 4.51 -14.77 13.90
N GLU A 140 4.93 -13.51 13.98
CA GLU A 140 4.45 -12.52 14.96
C GLU A 140 3.63 -11.43 14.27
N ARG A 141 2.30 -11.54 14.39
CA ARG A 141 1.36 -10.64 13.72
C ARG A 141 1.60 -9.16 14.03
N SER A 142 1.99 -8.81 15.26
CA SER A 142 2.30 -7.42 15.63
C SER A 142 3.44 -6.82 14.82
N LEU A 143 4.28 -7.65 14.20
CA LEU A 143 5.42 -7.26 13.37
C LEU A 143 5.14 -7.42 11.87
N GLY A 144 4.17 -8.25 11.48
CA GLY A 144 3.72 -8.43 10.10
C GLY A 144 2.58 -7.48 9.66
N ASP A 145 1.85 -6.88 10.61
CA ASP A 145 0.78 -5.93 10.34
C ASP A 145 1.34 -4.48 10.28
N LEU A 146 1.27 -3.85 9.11
CA LEU A 146 1.67 -2.47 8.84
C LEU A 146 0.46 -1.52 8.85
N GLU A 147 0.43 -0.54 9.78
CA GLU A 147 -0.65 0.46 9.78
C GLU A 147 -0.40 1.50 8.70
N VAL A 148 -1.35 1.70 7.80
CA VAL A 148 -1.32 2.75 6.78
C VAL A 148 -1.65 4.10 7.42
N LEU A 149 -0.64 4.97 7.54
CA LEU A 149 -0.75 6.32 8.11
C LEU A 149 -1.05 7.37 7.04
N TYR A 150 -0.59 7.15 5.81
CA TYR A 150 -0.76 8.07 4.70
C TYR A 150 -0.68 7.36 3.35
N VAL A 151 -1.44 7.85 2.38
CA VAL A 151 -1.39 7.47 0.96
C VAL A 151 -1.07 8.72 0.15
N GLY A 152 -0.15 8.64 -0.81
CA GLY A 152 0.12 9.76 -1.72
C GLY A 152 0.63 9.35 -3.09
N GLN A 153 0.56 10.28 -4.04
CA GLN A 153 1.09 10.10 -5.39
C GLN A 153 2.60 10.34 -5.45
N ALA A 154 3.31 9.46 -6.15
CA ALA A 154 4.72 9.61 -6.48
C ALA A 154 4.96 10.19 -7.89
N TYR A 155 4.00 10.02 -8.80
CA TYR A 155 4.18 10.32 -10.22
C TYR A 155 4.33 11.82 -10.52
N ALA A 156 5.38 12.17 -11.28
CA ALA A 156 5.71 13.54 -11.68
C ALA A 156 6.29 13.60 -13.11
N GLU A 157 5.59 13.00 -14.08
CA GLU A 157 5.94 13.07 -15.51
C GLU A 157 7.42 12.78 -15.83
N GLY A 158 8.07 11.89 -15.06
CA GLY A 158 9.47 11.49 -15.27
C GLY A 158 10.54 12.50 -14.84
N LYS A 159 10.20 13.56 -14.10
CA LYS A 159 11.19 14.60 -13.71
C LYS A 159 11.98 14.30 -12.43
N ARG A 160 11.46 13.46 -11.52
CA ARG A 160 12.07 13.07 -10.23
C ARG A 160 11.55 11.70 -9.77
N THR A 161 12.36 10.95 -9.02
CA THR A 161 11.93 9.67 -8.42
C THR A 161 10.98 9.88 -7.23
N ALA A 162 10.26 8.84 -6.83
CA ALA A 162 9.44 8.87 -5.62
C ALA A 162 10.27 9.27 -4.37
N ILE A 163 11.49 8.72 -4.27
CA ILE A 163 12.43 8.98 -3.17
C ILE A 163 12.86 10.45 -3.15
N ASP A 164 13.20 11.03 -4.30
CA ASP A 164 13.62 12.44 -4.39
C ASP A 164 12.53 13.40 -3.91
N ARG A 165 11.26 13.08 -4.19
CA ARG A 165 10.13 13.87 -3.70
C ARG A 165 9.96 13.74 -2.20
N LEU A 166 10.12 12.52 -1.67
CA LEU A 166 9.95 12.23 -0.25
C LEU A 166 11.01 12.90 0.62
N LYS A 167 12.26 13.02 0.15
CA LYS A 167 13.36 13.72 0.84
C LYS A 167 12.97 15.13 1.30
N SER A 168 12.19 15.87 0.51
CA SER A 168 11.74 17.24 0.83
C SER A 168 10.25 17.34 1.16
N HIS A 169 9.57 16.22 1.39
CA HIS A 169 8.12 16.21 1.56
C HIS A 169 7.70 16.57 2.98
N SER A 170 7.12 17.77 3.16
CA SER A 170 6.71 18.27 4.48
C SER A 170 5.73 17.33 5.22
N THR A 171 4.89 16.57 4.51
CA THR A 171 3.98 15.60 5.16
C THR A 171 4.74 14.43 5.75
N LEU A 172 5.76 13.89 5.05
CA LEU A 172 6.57 12.80 5.59
C LEU A 172 7.29 13.26 6.86
N GLN A 173 7.92 14.44 6.81
CA GLN A 173 8.61 15.03 7.97
C GLN A 173 7.66 15.24 9.16
N LYS A 174 6.43 15.70 8.92
CA LYS A 174 5.41 15.84 9.97
C LYS A 174 5.01 14.50 10.58
N ILE A 175 4.82 13.47 9.76
CA ILE A 175 4.49 12.12 10.23
C ILE A 175 5.64 11.55 11.05
N LEU A 176 6.87 11.64 10.56
CA LEU A 176 8.08 11.19 11.27
C LEU A 176 8.18 11.84 12.66
N ALA A 177 8.02 13.17 12.73
CA ALA A 177 8.08 13.90 14.00
C ALA A 177 6.94 13.51 14.97
N THR A 178 5.73 13.31 14.45
CA THR A 178 4.54 12.98 15.26
C THR A 178 4.60 11.55 15.80
N VAL A 179 4.96 10.59 14.95
CA VAL A 179 5.09 9.19 15.34
C VAL A 179 6.23 9.02 16.34
N GLN A 180 7.38 9.67 16.13
CA GLN A 180 8.47 9.62 17.09
C GLN A 180 8.06 10.10 18.50
N TYR A 181 7.17 11.10 18.58
CA TYR A 181 6.66 11.59 19.87
C TYR A 181 5.62 10.67 20.50
N ASN A 182 4.64 10.20 19.71
CA ASN A 182 3.51 9.43 20.24
C ASN A 182 3.80 7.93 20.40
N MET A 183 4.69 7.40 19.56
CA MET A 183 4.96 5.97 19.38
C MET A 183 6.47 5.76 19.15
N PRO A 184 7.33 6.08 20.14
CA PRO A 184 8.79 6.05 19.98
C PRO A 184 9.38 4.65 19.73
N ASP A 185 8.65 3.59 20.12
CA ASP A 185 9.07 2.20 19.90
C ASP A 185 8.75 1.69 18.48
N ASP A 186 8.05 2.49 17.67
CA ASP A 186 7.70 2.13 16.29
C ASP A 186 8.77 2.59 15.29
N GLU A 187 8.82 1.88 14.16
CA GLU A 187 9.55 2.27 12.97
C GLU A 187 8.59 2.59 11.82
N ILE A 188 9.04 3.46 10.91
CA ILE A 188 8.26 3.88 9.75
C ILE A 188 8.86 3.28 8.49
N PHE A 189 7.98 2.75 7.65
CA PHE A 189 8.28 2.31 6.30
C PHE A 189 7.59 3.20 5.29
N VAL A 190 8.26 3.42 4.16
CA VAL A 190 7.63 3.88 2.95
C VAL A 190 7.53 2.70 2.00
N LEU A 191 6.30 2.33 1.64
CA LEU A 191 6.04 1.34 0.62
C LEU A 191 5.71 2.08 -0.67
N THR A 192 6.43 1.81 -1.74
CA THR A 192 6.15 2.36 -3.07
C THR A 192 5.52 1.29 -3.94
N PHE A 193 4.58 1.69 -4.80
CA PHE A 193 3.85 0.80 -5.68
C PHE A 193 3.79 1.37 -7.08
N GLU A 194 4.18 0.54 -8.04
CA GLU A 194 3.84 0.71 -9.44
C GLU A 194 2.59 -0.11 -9.75
N TYR A 195 1.72 0.49 -10.54
CA TYR A 195 0.47 -0.13 -11.00
C TYR A 195 0.60 -0.50 -12.47
N ALA A 196 0.12 -1.69 -12.82
CA ALA A 196 0.00 -2.11 -14.21
C ALA A 196 -1.09 -1.30 -14.93
N PRO A 197 -1.13 -1.32 -16.28
CA PRO A 197 -2.27 -0.82 -17.02
C PRO A 197 -3.59 -1.42 -16.50
N TYR A 198 -4.60 -0.55 -16.32
CA TYR A 198 -5.91 -0.96 -15.81
C TYR A 198 -6.56 -2.06 -16.65
N ARG A 199 -7.40 -2.87 -16.00
CA ARG A 199 -8.27 -3.86 -16.65
C ARG A 199 -9.69 -3.32 -16.70
N ILE A 200 -10.42 -3.69 -17.75
CA ILE A 200 -11.87 -3.49 -17.83
C ILE A 200 -12.52 -4.79 -17.36
N ILE A 201 -13.35 -4.72 -16.32
CA ILE A 201 -14.20 -5.83 -15.92
C ILE A 201 -15.58 -5.58 -16.52
N SER A 202 -16.08 -6.55 -17.28
CA SER A 202 -17.41 -6.50 -17.87
C SER A 202 -18.34 -7.46 -17.15
N MET A 203 -19.54 -7.00 -16.82
CA MET A 203 -20.62 -7.83 -16.30
C MET A 203 -21.77 -7.82 -17.27
N PHE A 204 -22.37 -8.98 -17.53
CA PHE A 204 -23.55 -9.12 -18.39
C PHE A 204 -24.72 -9.63 -17.56
N ASP A 205 -25.84 -8.90 -17.61
CA ASP A 205 -27.05 -9.27 -16.90
C ASP A 205 -28.08 -9.89 -17.86
N GLY A 206 -28.04 -11.22 -17.98
CA GLY A 206 -28.97 -11.96 -18.84
C GLY A 206 -30.42 -11.97 -18.35
N MET A 207 -30.67 -11.56 -17.11
CA MET A 207 -32.01 -11.53 -16.50
C MET A 207 -32.66 -10.14 -16.57
N ALA A 208 -31.88 -9.13 -16.98
CA ALA A 208 -32.34 -7.76 -17.15
C ALA A 208 -33.58 -7.68 -18.05
N LYS A 209 -34.60 -6.95 -17.57
CA LYS A 209 -35.83 -6.70 -18.33
C LYS A 209 -35.63 -5.50 -19.26
N ASN A 210 -35.70 -5.75 -20.57
CA ASN A 210 -35.59 -4.75 -21.63
C ASN A 210 -34.32 -3.86 -21.60
N PRO A 211 -33.10 -4.40 -21.40
CA PRO A 211 -31.89 -3.60 -21.43
C PRO A 211 -31.56 -3.11 -22.84
N ILE A 212 -30.84 -1.98 -22.93
CA ILE A 212 -30.17 -1.57 -24.17
C ILE A 212 -29.12 -2.62 -24.53
N LYS A 213 -29.18 -3.16 -25.75
CA LYS A 213 -28.34 -4.27 -26.25
C LYS A 213 -28.00 -4.09 -27.73
N GLY A 214 -27.12 -4.94 -28.26
CA GLY A 214 -26.70 -4.90 -29.67
C GLY A 214 -25.68 -3.78 -29.92
N GLU A 215 -25.69 -3.19 -31.12
CA GLU A 215 -24.67 -2.23 -31.56
C GLU A 215 -24.49 -1.03 -30.62
N VAL A 216 -25.55 -0.56 -29.97
CA VAL A 216 -25.46 0.58 -29.04
C VAL A 216 -24.62 0.22 -27.82
N ASP A 217 -24.76 -1.01 -27.33
CA ASP A 217 -24.02 -1.49 -26.16
C ASP A 217 -22.57 -1.84 -26.52
N GLU A 218 -22.37 -2.42 -27.71
CA GLU A 218 -21.04 -2.69 -28.27
C GLU A 218 -20.22 -1.41 -28.49
N LYS A 219 -20.86 -0.34 -28.99
CA LYS A 219 -20.21 0.97 -29.17
C LYS A 219 -19.66 1.56 -27.87
N ARG A 220 -20.28 1.27 -26.72
CA ARG A 220 -19.75 1.71 -25.41
C ARG A 220 -18.41 1.04 -25.11
N PHE A 221 -18.33 -0.28 -25.31
CA PHE A 221 -17.07 -1.01 -25.12
C PHE A 221 -15.97 -0.53 -26.07
N ILE A 222 -16.31 -0.37 -27.36
CA ILE A 222 -15.38 0.17 -28.37
C ILE A 222 -14.92 1.60 -28.00
N SER A 223 -15.82 2.44 -27.48
CA SER A 223 -15.48 3.78 -27.00
C SER A 223 -14.41 3.75 -25.90
N ILE A 224 -14.54 2.82 -24.94
CA ILE A 224 -13.55 2.63 -23.88
C ILE A 224 -12.19 2.23 -24.46
N GLN A 225 -12.17 1.31 -25.44
CA GLN A 225 -10.92 0.87 -26.07
C GLN A 225 -10.22 1.99 -26.86
N ASN A 226 -11.01 2.83 -27.54
CA ASN A 226 -10.49 3.93 -28.36
C ASN A 226 -10.08 5.16 -27.54
N ASN A 227 -10.61 5.31 -26.32
CA ASN A 227 -10.37 6.46 -25.45
C ASN A 227 -9.98 5.99 -24.03
N PRO A 228 -8.85 5.30 -23.85
CA PRO A 228 -8.47 4.74 -22.56
C PRO A 228 -8.15 5.83 -21.54
N LEU A 229 -8.34 5.52 -20.26
CA LEU A 229 -7.94 6.41 -19.17
C LEU A 229 -6.44 6.70 -19.23
N THR A 230 -6.08 7.97 -19.15
CA THR A 230 -4.67 8.39 -19.10
C THR A 230 -4.00 7.87 -17.83
N LYS A 231 -2.68 7.73 -17.86
CA LYS A 231 -1.88 7.34 -16.69
C LYS A 231 -2.14 8.25 -15.48
N HIS A 232 -2.23 9.56 -15.70
CA HIS A 232 -2.52 10.52 -14.63
C HIS A 232 -3.90 10.28 -14.00
N GLN A 233 -4.95 10.08 -14.82
CA GLN A 233 -6.29 9.77 -14.30
C GLN A 233 -6.29 8.47 -13.48
N GLN A 234 -5.62 7.42 -13.95
CA GLN A 234 -5.50 6.15 -13.21
C GLN A 234 -4.84 6.37 -11.84
N ILE A 235 -3.74 7.12 -11.77
CA ILE A 235 -3.01 7.38 -10.53
C ILE A 235 -3.85 8.17 -9.53
N CYS A 236 -4.57 9.18 -10.02
CA CYS A 236 -5.50 9.94 -9.19
C CYS A 236 -6.59 9.01 -8.63
N LEU A 237 -7.22 8.16 -9.46
CA LEU A 237 -8.26 7.22 -9.01
C LEU A 237 -7.74 6.25 -7.95
N ILE A 238 -6.52 5.74 -8.12
CA ILE A 238 -5.87 4.87 -7.13
C ILE A 238 -5.70 5.61 -5.80
N GLU A 239 -5.14 6.83 -5.81
CA GLU A 239 -4.94 7.61 -4.59
C GLU A 239 -6.27 7.86 -3.86
N ALA A 240 -7.28 8.37 -4.57
CA ALA A 240 -8.58 8.67 -3.98
C ALA A 240 -9.27 7.41 -3.42
N GLY A 241 -9.23 6.30 -4.17
CA GLY A 241 -9.77 5.02 -3.74
C GLY A 241 -9.07 4.48 -2.49
N LEU A 242 -7.74 4.44 -2.46
CA LEU A 242 -6.98 3.95 -1.30
C LEU A 242 -7.16 4.85 -0.06
N ILE A 243 -7.21 6.17 -0.22
CA ILE A 243 -7.48 7.09 0.88
C ILE A 243 -8.88 6.83 1.46
N ARG A 244 -9.89 6.69 0.59
CA ARG A 244 -11.25 6.40 1.04
C ARG A 244 -11.37 5.05 1.74
N TYR A 245 -10.67 4.05 1.21
CA TYR A 245 -10.70 2.69 1.73
C TYR A 245 -10.01 2.60 3.10
N PHE A 246 -8.74 2.98 3.19
CA PHE A 246 -7.98 2.87 4.45
C PHE A 246 -8.31 3.98 5.45
N GLN A 247 -8.86 5.11 5.02
CA GLN A 247 -9.08 6.28 5.88
C GLN A 247 -7.86 6.67 6.75
N PRO A 248 -6.65 6.72 6.17
CA PRO A 248 -5.42 6.94 6.93
C PRO A 248 -5.45 8.26 7.71
N GLU A 249 -4.76 8.31 8.85
CA GLU A 249 -4.84 9.42 9.81
C GLU A 249 -4.48 10.77 9.20
N TYR A 250 -3.45 10.79 8.34
CA TYR A 250 -2.87 12.03 7.84
C TYR A 250 -3.44 12.49 6.49
N ASN A 251 -4.29 11.70 5.82
CA ASN A 251 -5.05 12.18 4.66
C ASN A 251 -6.34 12.87 5.07
N LYS A 252 -6.71 13.93 4.35
CA LYS A 252 -7.96 14.69 4.59
C LYS A 252 -8.88 14.70 3.36
N ILE A 253 -8.32 14.94 2.19
CA ILE A 253 -9.06 14.97 0.91
C ILE A 253 -9.44 13.52 0.55
N TYR A 254 -10.64 13.30 -0.01
CA TYR A 254 -11.23 12.01 -0.41
C TYR A 254 -11.62 11.05 0.72
N LYS A 255 -11.08 11.22 1.92
CA LYS A 255 -11.26 10.31 3.07
C LYS A 255 -12.71 9.95 3.36
N GLU A 256 -13.60 10.94 3.37
CA GLU A 256 -15.03 10.75 3.61
C GLU A 256 -15.93 10.98 2.40
N SER A 257 -15.41 11.65 1.38
CA SER A 257 -16.20 12.20 0.27
C SER A 257 -16.01 11.49 -1.06
N PHE A 258 -15.17 10.46 -1.14
CA PHE A 258 -15.02 9.69 -2.38
C PHE A 258 -15.91 8.43 -2.33
N PRO A 259 -16.55 8.04 -3.45
CA PRO A 259 -16.67 8.78 -4.71
C PRO A 259 -17.83 9.79 -4.65
N ALA A 260 -17.64 11.03 -5.15
CA ALA A 260 -18.74 11.97 -5.35
C ALA A 260 -18.88 12.33 -6.83
N SER A 261 -20.11 12.43 -7.34
CA SER A 261 -20.38 12.63 -8.78
C SER A 261 -19.84 13.93 -9.36
N ASP A 262 -19.66 14.96 -8.52
CA ASP A 262 -19.13 16.27 -8.90
C ASP A 262 -17.59 16.35 -8.89
N GLN A 263 -16.90 15.28 -8.46
CA GLN A 263 -15.45 15.26 -8.44
C GLN A 263 -14.90 15.08 -9.84
N GLY A 264 -14.17 16.09 -10.33
CA GLY A 264 -13.58 16.09 -11.68
C GLY A 264 -12.66 14.91 -12.00
N ILE A 265 -12.12 14.25 -10.98
CA ILE A 265 -11.34 13.01 -11.10
C ILE A 265 -12.13 11.84 -11.70
N LEU A 266 -13.46 11.83 -11.53
CA LEU A 266 -14.37 10.81 -12.05
C LEU A 266 -14.97 11.19 -13.41
N SER A 267 -14.76 12.40 -13.92
CA SER A 267 -15.36 12.86 -15.17
C SER A 267 -15.06 11.92 -16.34
N ALA A 268 -13.81 11.48 -16.47
CA ALA A 268 -13.43 10.53 -17.51
C ALA A 268 -14.08 9.16 -17.32
N CYS A 269 -14.33 8.73 -16.08
CA CYS A 269 -15.08 7.51 -15.83
C CYS A 269 -16.52 7.62 -16.32
N TYR A 270 -17.17 8.78 -16.10
CA TYR A 270 -18.54 9.02 -16.55
C TYR A 270 -18.64 9.21 -18.07
N GLU A 271 -17.68 9.89 -18.69
CA GLU A 271 -17.60 10.05 -20.17
C GLU A 271 -17.47 8.69 -20.87
N LEU A 272 -16.73 7.75 -20.28
CA LEU A 272 -16.55 6.39 -20.77
C LEU A 272 -17.63 5.40 -20.28
N ASP A 273 -18.62 5.90 -19.55
CA ASP A 273 -19.75 5.15 -18.99
C ASP A 273 -19.33 3.94 -18.13
N PHE A 274 -18.26 4.11 -17.34
CA PHE A 274 -17.92 3.20 -16.26
C PHE A 274 -18.89 3.34 -15.09
N SER A 275 -19.33 2.21 -14.56
CA SER A 275 -20.30 2.14 -13.45
C SER A 275 -19.65 1.85 -12.09
N ALA A 276 -18.40 1.38 -12.11
CA ALA A 276 -17.68 0.97 -10.92
C ALA A 276 -16.16 1.15 -11.05
N LEU A 277 -15.51 1.20 -9.89
CA LEU A 277 -14.06 1.22 -9.74
C LEU A 277 -13.65 0.16 -8.72
N ALA A 278 -12.63 -0.62 -9.03
CA ALA A 278 -11.90 -1.48 -8.12
C ALA A 278 -10.45 -1.00 -8.04
N VAL A 279 -9.97 -0.79 -6.81
CA VAL A 279 -8.56 -0.47 -6.55
C VAL A 279 -7.96 -1.56 -5.69
N GLU A 280 -6.97 -2.25 -6.23
CA GLU A 280 -6.29 -3.36 -5.60
C GLU A 280 -4.87 -2.99 -5.19
N ILE A 281 -4.50 -3.38 -3.98
CA ILE A 281 -3.14 -3.31 -3.47
C ILE A 281 -2.78 -4.64 -2.83
N ASN A 282 -1.66 -5.22 -3.24
CA ASN A 282 -1.23 -6.55 -2.86
C ASN A 282 0.20 -6.50 -2.29
N THR A 283 0.37 -7.08 -1.10
CA THR A 283 1.64 -7.25 -0.38
C THR A 283 1.87 -8.72 0.01
N ASP A 284 1.28 -9.67 -0.72
CA ASP A 284 1.47 -11.10 -0.51
C ASP A 284 2.95 -11.48 -0.66
N GLU A 285 3.62 -11.00 -1.72
CA GLU A 285 5.06 -11.25 -1.97
C GLU A 285 5.98 -10.64 -0.91
N LEU A 286 5.45 -9.71 -0.10
CA LEU A 286 6.15 -9.04 0.98
C LEU A 286 6.03 -9.80 2.30
N ASP A 287 5.09 -10.75 2.41
CA ASP A 287 4.69 -11.36 3.67
C ASP A 287 4.26 -10.36 4.77
N PHE A 288 3.82 -9.16 4.36
CA PHE A 288 3.26 -8.13 5.25
C PHE A 288 1.77 -7.92 4.96
N SER A 289 1.00 -7.65 6.00
CA SER A 289 -0.39 -7.19 5.88
C SER A 289 -0.48 -5.68 6.04
N LEU A 290 -1.37 -5.04 5.29
CA LEU A 290 -1.74 -3.63 5.47
C LEU A 290 -3.02 -3.54 6.30
N TYR A 291 -3.11 -2.53 7.17
CA TYR A 291 -4.35 -2.27 7.92
C TYR A 291 -4.52 -0.79 8.22
N SER A 292 -5.69 -0.42 8.74
CA SER A 292 -5.94 0.89 9.34
C SER A 292 -6.93 0.76 10.49
N LYS A 293 -7.28 1.88 11.12
CA LYS A 293 -8.32 1.93 12.17
C LYS A 293 -9.69 1.41 11.70
N THR A 294 -9.97 1.47 10.39
CA THR A 294 -11.27 1.08 9.80
C THR A 294 -11.18 -0.16 8.92
N VAL A 295 -9.97 -0.58 8.52
CA VAL A 295 -9.74 -1.73 7.64
C VAL A 295 -8.91 -2.79 8.37
N ARG A 296 -9.44 -4.01 8.44
CA ARG A 296 -8.72 -5.16 9.02
C ARG A 296 -7.46 -5.50 8.22
N ALA A 297 -6.46 -6.02 8.93
CA ALA A 297 -5.22 -6.49 8.33
C ALA A 297 -5.45 -7.58 7.27
N LYS A 298 -4.89 -7.36 6.07
CA LYS A 298 -4.78 -8.34 4.99
C LYS A 298 -3.55 -8.04 4.14
N GLN A 299 -3.08 -9.03 3.39
CA GLN A 299 -2.02 -8.85 2.41
C GLN A 299 -2.58 -8.36 1.05
N HIS A 300 -3.76 -8.84 0.66
CA HIS A 300 -4.47 -8.36 -0.53
C HIS A 300 -5.75 -7.60 -0.16
N HIS A 301 -5.81 -6.35 -0.60
CA HIS A 301 -6.98 -5.49 -0.46
C HIS A 301 -7.58 -5.18 -1.84
N ILE A 302 -8.91 -5.27 -1.92
CA ILE A 302 -9.70 -4.88 -3.08
C ILE A 302 -10.73 -3.88 -2.58
N ALA A 303 -10.54 -2.61 -2.89
CA ALA A 303 -11.47 -1.54 -2.57
C ALA A 303 -12.47 -1.40 -3.73
N GLN A 304 -13.75 -1.66 -3.47
CA GLN A 304 -14.81 -1.65 -4.49
C GLN A 304 -15.69 -0.41 -4.31
N PHE A 305 -15.89 0.33 -5.40
CA PHE A 305 -16.64 1.59 -5.41
C PHE A 305 -17.69 1.54 -6.51
N ASP A 306 -18.95 1.75 -6.14
CA ASP A 306 -19.96 2.11 -7.13
C ASP A 306 -19.78 3.58 -7.51
N LEU A 307 -19.81 3.88 -8.81
CA LEU A 307 -19.70 5.25 -9.32
C LEU A 307 -21.06 5.85 -9.64
N ILE A 308 -22.08 5.01 -9.81
CA ILE A 308 -23.42 5.44 -10.19
C ILE A 308 -24.37 5.25 -9.01
N ASN A 309 -25.27 6.22 -8.81
CA ASN A 309 -26.31 6.11 -7.81
C ASN A 309 -27.20 4.90 -8.13
N PRO A 310 -27.34 3.93 -7.22
CA PRO A 310 -28.17 2.76 -7.46
C PRO A 310 -29.61 3.13 -7.83
N ARG A 311 -30.13 4.29 -7.39
CA ARG A 311 -31.48 4.77 -7.75
C ARG A 311 -31.64 5.14 -9.22
N GLU A 312 -30.55 5.48 -9.91
CA GLU A 312 -30.53 5.89 -11.32
C GLU A 312 -30.25 4.71 -12.25
N ARG A 313 -29.36 3.80 -11.83
CA ARG A 313 -28.93 2.62 -12.59
C ARG A 313 -28.49 1.55 -11.62
N LEU A 314 -28.86 0.30 -11.90
CA LEU A 314 -28.43 -0.82 -11.08
C LEU A 314 -26.89 -0.90 -11.01
N SER A 315 -26.33 -0.97 -9.79
CA SER A 315 -24.90 -1.01 -9.49
C SER A 315 -24.16 -2.22 -10.06
N PHE A 316 -22.86 -2.07 -10.31
CA PHE A 316 -22.00 -3.13 -10.88
C PHE A 316 -21.81 -4.30 -9.92
N PHE A 317 -21.60 -4.02 -8.62
CA PHE A 317 -21.27 -5.05 -7.63
C PHE A 317 -22.49 -5.71 -6.97
N LEU A 318 -23.68 -5.47 -7.50
CA LEU A 318 -24.92 -6.07 -7.03
C LEU A 318 -25.00 -7.56 -7.38
N LEU A 319 -25.45 -8.36 -6.41
CA LEU A 319 -25.94 -9.71 -6.64
C LEU A 319 -27.47 -9.67 -6.58
N GLU A 320 -28.14 -10.20 -7.60
CA GLU A 320 -29.59 -10.44 -7.51
C GLU A 320 -29.83 -11.72 -6.71
N ASN A 321 -30.60 -11.62 -5.63
CA ASN A 321 -31.10 -12.78 -4.91
C ASN A 321 -32.54 -13.05 -5.38
N GLU A 322 -32.78 -14.25 -5.92
CA GLU A 322 -34.07 -14.68 -6.49
C GLU A 322 -35.27 -14.45 -5.55
N ASN A 323 -35.05 -14.43 -4.23
CA ASN A 323 -36.11 -14.26 -3.23
C ASN A 323 -36.10 -12.93 -2.46
N ALA A 324 -35.09 -12.07 -2.64
CA ALA A 324 -34.90 -10.87 -1.81
C ALA A 324 -34.65 -9.56 -2.58
N GLY A 325 -34.55 -9.60 -3.90
CA GLY A 325 -34.22 -8.43 -4.72
C GLY A 325 -32.72 -8.09 -4.72
N PRO A 326 -32.33 -6.90 -5.21
CA PRO A 326 -30.92 -6.52 -5.34
C PRO A 326 -30.27 -6.30 -3.96
N VAL A 327 -29.19 -7.03 -3.66
CA VAL A 327 -28.43 -6.89 -2.41
C VAL A 327 -27.07 -6.28 -2.70
N ILE A 328 -26.85 -5.04 -2.23
CA ILE A 328 -25.55 -4.38 -2.28
C ILE A 328 -24.64 -5.08 -1.27
N ARG A 329 -23.47 -5.54 -1.70
CA ARG A 329 -22.52 -6.17 -0.78
C ARG A 329 -22.03 -5.15 0.25
N ALA A 330 -21.93 -5.56 1.51
CA ALA A 330 -21.54 -4.68 2.61
C ALA A 330 -20.12 -4.11 2.49
N ASP A 331 -19.27 -4.71 1.65
CA ASP A 331 -17.89 -4.28 1.38
C ASP A 331 -17.75 -3.29 0.20
N VAL A 332 -18.86 -2.94 -0.47
CA VAL A 332 -18.89 -1.98 -1.58
C VAL A 332 -19.20 -0.59 -1.08
N ILE A 333 -18.36 0.39 -1.45
CA ILE A 333 -18.50 1.79 -1.07
C ILE A 333 -19.38 2.49 -2.10
N SER A 334 -20.54 3.00 -1.66
CA SER A 334 -21.47 3.75 -2.53
C SER A 334 -21.04 5.23 -2.69
N PRO A 335 -21.51 5.91 -3.75
CA PRO A 335 -21.29 7.34 -3.91
C PRO A 335 -21.75 8.16 -2.71
N SER A 336 -20.93 9.12 -2.28
CA SER A 336 -21.38 10.15 -1.34
C SER A 336 -22.41 11.05 -2.00
N ARG A 337 -23.37 11.52 -1.20
CA ARG A 337 -24.48 12.37 -1.66
C ARG A 337 -24.01 13.72 -2.19
#